data_AF-A0A1T4M0C1-F1
#
_entry.id   AF-A0A1T4M0C1-F1
#
_cell.length_a   1.000
_cell.length_b   1.000
_cell.length_c   1.000
_cell.angle_alpha   90.00
_cell.angle_beta   90.00
_cell.angle_gamma   90.00
#
_symmetry.space_group_name_H-M   'P 1'
#
loop_
_entity.id
_entity.type
_entity.pdbx_description
1 polymer ?
#
loop_
_entity_poly.entity_id
_entity_poly.type
_entity_poly.pdbx_seq_one_letter_code
_entity_poly.pdbx_strand_id
1 'polypeptide(L)'
;MKKKLLISLLCVLIISYSAKSNNSNSYSNVIEAIKKKDNVTFAYTIKEITNVDSLIAVDSTHSYSLLGFACLYNNKEAVEHLIKMKADPHIAYADDIYIYDALYIAIKTQNENLVRYFINKGLNVNTPYNEDGLCPLVLSCYNNNTTIPELLLKNKANVNGVGNLGGDVTYPLIIAIENGNENLVKLLLEYGAKTNITDNIGNTPIELAREKGLNRILKLLVQSKH
;
A
#
# COMPACT_ATOMS: atom_id res chain seq x y z
N MET A 1 -16.54 -7.05 -18.12
CA MET A 1 -15.52 -6.90 -19.20
C MET A 1 -15.40 -5.44 -19.63
N LYS A 2 -14.60 -4.62 -18.92
CA LYS A 2 -14.08 -3.31 -19.39
C LYS A 2 -13.21 -2.70 -18.28
N LYS A 3 -11.96 -3.18 -18.22
CA LYS A 3 -10.73 -2.54 -17.70
C LYS A 3 -9.48 -3.44 -17.85
N LYS A 4 -9.54 -4.51 -18.66
CA LYS A 4 -8.37 -4.97 -19.43
C LYS A 4 -8.02 -3.93 -20.53
N LEU A 5 -7.58 -2.77 -20.08
CA LEU A 5 -6.92 -1.70 -20.80
C LEU A 5 -5.89 -1.23 -19.75
N LEU A 6 -4.57 -1.26 -19.92
CA LEU A 6 -3.82 -1.10 -21.16
C LEU A 6 -2.31 -1.12 -20.82
N ILE A 7 -1.81 -2.08 -20.02
CA ILE A 7 -0.34 -2.14 -19.78
C ILE A 7 0.41 -2.39 -21.10
N SER A 8 -0.23 -3.03 -22.09
CA SER A 8 0.36 -3.24 -23.41
C SER A 8 0.32 -2.05 -24.38
N LEU A 9 -0.34 -0.93 -24.03
CA LEU A 9 -0.53 0.19 -24.99
C LEU A 9 -0.29 1.58 -24.38
N LEU A 10 0.00 1.69 -23.07
CA LEU A 10 0.69 2.87 -22.54
C LEU A 10 2.19 2.60 -22.57
N CYS A 11 2.84 3.17 -23.58
CA CYS A 11 4.27 3.45 -23.65
C CYS A 11 4.73 4.32 -22.46
N VAL A 12 4.69 3.80 -21.23
CA VAL A 12 5.65 4.22 -20.21
C VAL A 12 6.88 3.40 -20.54
N LEU A 13 7.96 4.10 -20.93
CA LEU A 13 9.27 3.52 -21.13
C LEU A 13 9.64 2.68 -19.90
N ILE A 14 9.37 1.37 -19.96
CA ILE A 14 10.02 0.40 -19.10
C ILE A 14 11.49 0.48 -19.52
N ILE A 15 12.24 1.34 -18.84
CA ILE A 15 13.68 1.39 -19.01
C ILE A 15 14.16 0.09 -18.37
N SER A 16 14.28 -0.95 -19.18
CA SER A 16 14.85 -2.21 -18.79
C SER A 16 16.26 -1.93 -18.26
N TYR A 17 16.52 -2.33 -17.01
CA TYR A 17 17.82 -2.22 -16.34
C TYR A 17 19.00 -2.79 -17.16
N SER A 18 18.71 -3.61 -18.19
CA SER A 18 19.68 -4.25 -19.08
C SER A 18 19.98 -3.50 -20.40
N ALA A 19 19.27 -2.43 -20.75
CA ALA A 19 19.51 -1.71 -22.00
C ALA A 19 20.52 -0.59 -21.77
N LYS A 20 21.78 -0.82 -22.17
CA LYS A 20 22.86 0.19 -22.28
C LYS A 20 22.47 1.37 -23.18
N SER A 21 21.61 2.23 -22.67
CA SER A 21 21.31 3.55 -23.20
C SER A 21 21.80 4.57 -22.18
N ASN A 22 22.24 5.76 -22.59
CA ASN A 22 22.73 6.76 -21.63
C ASN A 22 21.73 7.06 -20.50
N ASN A 23 20.42 6.93 -20.76
CA ASN A 23 19.37 7.09 -19.76
C ASN A 23 19.34 5.99 -18.70
N SER A 24 19.65 4.72 -19.02
CA SER A 24 19.64 3.64 -18.02
C SER A 24 20.70 3.85 -16.93
N ASN A 25 21.83 4.45 -17.30
CA ASN A 25 22.89 4.80 -16.36
C ASN A 25 22.49 5.94 -15.42
N SER A 26 21.80 6.98 -15.93
CA SER A 26 21.34 8.10 -15.11
C SER A 26 20.30 7.67 -14.06
N TYR A 27 19.30 6.85 -14.44
CA TYR A 27 18.34 6.31 -13.46
C TYR A 27 19.02 5.40 -12.43
N SER A 28 19.95 4.55 -12.85
CA SER A 28 20.69 3.67 -11.94
C SER A 28 21.45 4.46 -10.86
N ASN A 29 22.14 5.54 -11.25
CA ASN A 29 22.86 6.41 -10.30
C ASN A 29 21.92 7.08 -9.29
N VAL A 30 20.76 7.58 -9.75
CA VAL A 30 19.76 8.18 -8.86
C VAL A 30 19.19 7.14 -7.90
N ILE A 31 18.83 5.95 -8.39
CA ILE A 31 18.29 4.87 -7.57
C ILE A 31 19.32 4.44 -6.52
N GLU A 32 20.59 4.35 -6.88
CA GLU A 32 21.66 3.98 -5.96
C GLU A 32 21.87 5.04 -4.87
N ALA A 33 21.79 6.33 -5.23
CA ALA A 33 21.81 7.42 -4.27
C ALA A 33 20.59 7.38 -3.32
N ILE A 34 19.39 7.09 -3.86
CA ILE A 34 18.17 6.90 -3.06
C ILE A 34 18.35 5.77 -2.04
N LYS A 35 18.81 4.60 -2.50
CA LYS A 35 19.08 3.42 -1.68
C LYS A 35 20.04 3.70 -0.53
N LYS A 36 21.14 4.39 -0.83
CA LYS A 36 22.19 4.75 0.12
C LYS A 36 21.81 5.93 1.03
N LYS A 37 20.70 6.60 0.74
CA LYS A 37 20.32 7.87 1.39
C LYS A 37 21.40 8.95 1.25
N ASP A 38 22.11 8.93 0.13
CA ASP A 38 23.12 9.93 -0.22
C ASP A 38 22.44 11.13 -0.90
N ASN A 39 22.06 12.11 -0.08
CA ASN A 39 21.35 13.29 -0.53
C ASN A 39 22.18 14.19 -1.47
N VAL A 40 23.51 14.15 -1.36
CA VAL A 40 24.40 14.95 -2.20
C VAL A 40 24.44 14.36 -3.61
N THR A 41 24.71 13.06 -3.71
CA THR A 41 24.72 12.36 -5.00
C THR A 41 23.32 12.37 -5.62
N PHE A 42 22.27 12.20 -4.82
CA PHE A 42 20.89 12.30 -5.31
C PHE A 42 20.60 13.67 -5.93
N ALA A 43 20.90 14.77 -5.23
CA ALA A 43 20.64 16.13 -5.72
C ALA A 43 21.44 16.48 -6.98
N TYR A 44 22.60 15.85 -7.18
CA TYR A 44 23.38 15.99 -8.41
C TYR A 44 22.77 15.18 -9.56
N THR A 45 22.58 13.87 -9.34
CA THR A 45 22.17 12.91 -10.37
C THR A 45 20.73 13.10 -10.84
N ILE A 46 19.82 13.56 -9.97
CA ILE A 46 18.41 13.76 -10.31
C ILE A 46 18.20 14.83 -11.40
N LYS A 47 19.16 15.76 -11.55
CA LYS A 47 19.10 16.82 -12.58
C LYS A 47 19.19 16.28 -14.01
N GLU A 48 19.72 15.07 -14.18
CA GLU A 48 19.80 14.40 -15.47
C GLU A 48 18.49 13.69 -15.85
N ILE A 49 17.55 13.56 -14.92
CA ILE A 49 16.28 12.87 -15.13
C ILE A 49 15.24 13.82 -15.69
N THR A 50 14.74 13.51 -16.88
CA THR A 50 13.71 14.30 -17.57
C THR A 50 12.29 13.90 -17.20
N ASN A 51 12.07 12.63 -16.85
CA ASN A 51 10.79 12.12 -16.39
C ASN A 51 10.96 11.33 -15.08
N VAL A 52 10.47 11.88 -13.98
CA VAL A 52 10.58 11.26 -12.65
C VAL A 52 9.55 10.15 -12.40
N ASP A 53 8.51 10.08 -13.23
CA ASP A 53 7.41 9.11 -13.13
C ASP A 53 7.63 7.85 -13.98
N SER A 54 8.74 7.77 -14.71
CA SER A 54 9.14 6.56 -15.44
C SER A 54 9.18 5.36 -14.51
N LEU A 55 8.47 4.28 -14.89
CA LEU A 55 8.53 2.99 -14.20
C LEU A 55 9.76 2.20 -14.63
N ILE A 56 10.60 1.86 -13.66
CA ILE A 56 11.89 1.22 -13.86
C ILE A 56 11.78 -0.22 -13.36
N ALA A 57 11.95 -1.18 -14.27
CA ALA A 57 11.83 -2.59 -13.95
C ALA A 57 12.97 -3.06 -13.04
N VAL A 58 12.62 -3.80 -11.99
CA VAL A 58 13.58 -4.50 -11.12
C VAL A 58 13.66 -5.99 -11.42
N ASP A 59 12.57 -6.57 -11.91
CA ASP A 59 12.49 -7.93 -12.44
C ASP A 59 11.42 -8.00 -13.56
N SER A 60 11.05 -9.21 -13.98
CA SER A 60 10.08 -9.41 -15.06
C SER A 60 8.67 -8.92 -14.75
N THR A 61 8.35 -8.70 -13.48
CA THR A 61 6.99 -8.47 -12.99
C THR A 61 6.86 -7.21 -12.14
N HIS A 62 7.95 -6.68 -11.58
CA HIS A 62 7.93 -5.54 -10.68
C HIS A 62 8.66 -4.33 -11.28
N SER A 63 8.02 -3.17 -11.19
CA SER A 63 8.62 -1.87 -11.56
C SER A 63 8.31 -0.80 -10.52
N TYR A 64 9.21 0.17 -10.38
CA TYR A 64 9.04 1.30 -9.46
C TYR A 64 9.37 2.60 -10.16
N SER A 65 8.65 3.68 -9.83
CA SER A 65 9.12 5.03 -10.16
C SER A 65 10.24 5.44 -9.20
N LEU A 66 10.88 6.58 -9.46
CA LEU A 66 11.84 7.14 -8.51
C LEU A 66 11.19 7.45 -7.16
N LEU A 67 9.93 7.90 -7.17
CA LEU A 67 9.17 8.11 -5.94
C LEU A 67 8.89 6.78 -5.24
N GLY A 68 8.59 5.72 -6.00
CA GLY A 68 8.45 4.36 -5.49
C GLY A 68 9.69 3.87 -4.76
N PHE A 69 10.87 4.01 -5.38
CA PHE A 69 12.13 3.68 -4.74
C PHE A 69 12.39 4.52 -3.48
N ALA A 70 12.13 5.83 -3.53
CA ALA A 70 12.31 6.70 -2.37
C ALA A 70 11.42 6.28 -1.19
N CYS A 71 10.17 5.85 -1.47
CA CYS A 71 9.28 5.30 -0.46
C CYS A 71 9.78 3.95 0.07
N LEU A 72 10.15 3.03 -0.83
CA LEU A 72 10.61 1.69 -0.50
C LEU A 72 11.85 1.70 0.41
N TYR A 73 12.80 2.60 0.14
CA TYR A 73 14.02 2.75 0.93
C TYR A 73 13.91 3.74 2.08
N ASN A 74 12.71 4.28 2.36
CA ASN A 74 12.47 5.27 3.41
C ASN A 74 13.48 6.45 3.33
N ASN A 75 13.65 7.00 2.13
CA ASN A 75 14.47 8.17 1.87
C ASN A 75 13.55 9.39 1.80
N LYS A 76 13.35 10.04 2.96
CA LYS A 76 12.40 11.15 3.12
C LYS A 76 12.78 12.35 2.25
N GLU A 77 14.07 12.67 2.19
CA GLU A 77 14.59 13.80 1.42
C GLU A 77 14.32 13.61 -0.07
N ALA A 78 14.54 12.41 -0.60
CA ALA A 78 14.21 12.08 -1.98
C ALA A 78 12.70 12.13 -2.22
N VAL A 79 11.86 11.59 -1.32
CA VAL A 79 10.39 11.69 -1.43
C VAL A 79 9.95 13.14 -1.52
N GLU A 80 10.40 14.00 -0.62
CA GLU A 80 10.01 15.41 -0.61
C GLU A 80 10.51 16.17 -1.83
N HIS A 81 11.72 15.86 -2.31
CA HIS A 81 12.27 16.46 -3.51
C HIS A 81 11.49 16.05 -4.76
N LEU A 82 11.19 14.77 -4.93
CA LEU A 82 10.45 14.26 -6.08
C LEU A 82 9.02 14.82 -6.13
N ILE A 83 8.35 14.92 -4.98
CA ILE A 83 7.04 15.58 -4.89
C ILE A 83 7.13 17.08 -5.24
N LYS A 84 8.20 17.79 -4.84
CA LYS A 84 8.45 19.18 -5.28
C LYS A 84 8.67 19.28 -6.79
N MET A 85 9.27 18.28 -7.40
CA MET A 85 9.40 18.13 -8.85
C MET A 85 8.09 17.71 -9.55
N LYS A 86 6.98 17.62 -8.81
CA LYS A 86 5.66 17.19 -9.30
C LYS A 86 5.59 15.73 -9.74
N ALA A 87 6.42 14.84 -9.16
CA ALA A 87 6.23 13.41 -9.32
C ALA A 87 4.81 13.00 -8.92
N ASP A 88 4.16 12.17 -9.74
CA ASP A 88 2.80 11.71 -9.50
C ASP A 88 2.80 10.64 -8.40
N PRO A 89 2.22 10.92 -7.21
CA PRO A 89 2.16 9.93 -6.15
C PRO A 89 1.26 8.74 -6.48
N HIS A 90 0.45 8.78 -7.54
CA HIS A 90 -0.35 7.64 -8.00
C HIS A 90 0.44 6.64 -8.85
N ILE A 91 1.69 6.96 -9.21
CA ILE A 91 2.58 6.11 -10.01
C ILE A 91 3.83 5.81 -9.18
N ALA A 92 3.71 4.94 -8.18
CA ALA A 92 4.84 4.60 -7.30
C ALA A 92 5.39 3.20 -7.60
N TYR A 93 4.51 2.21 -7.74
CA TYR A 93 4.88 0.81 -7.95
C TYR A 93 3.93 0.19 -8.97
N ALA A 94 4.43 -0.74 -9.78
CA ALA A 94 3.61 -1.51 -10.69
C ALA A 94 3.99 -2.99 -10.61
N ASP A 95 2.98 -3.86 -10.60
CA ASP A 95 3.14 -5.27 -10.96
C ASP A 95 2.66 -5.51 -12.40
N ASP A 96 2.54 -6.77 -12.84
CA ASP A 96 2.07 -7.15 -14.17
C ASP A 96 0.63 -6.69 -14.49
N ILE A 97 -0.14 -6.32 -13.47
CA ILE A 97 -1.59 -6.15 -13.55
C ILE A 97 -2.00 -4.72 -13.17
N TYR A 98 -1.40 -4.16 -12.13
CA TYR A 98 -1.85 -2.94 -11.47
C TYR A 98 -0.71 -1.95 -11.21
N ILE A 99 -1.08 -0.66 -11.17
CA ILE A 99 -0.22 0.42 -10.70
C ILE A 99 -0.76 0.87 -9.34
N TYR A 100 0.15 1.05 -8.40
CA TYR A 100 -0.09 1.39 -7.02
C TYR A 100 0.53 2.75 -6.69
N ASP A 101 -0.16 3.48 -5.83
CA ASP A 101 0.27 4.79 -5.37
C ASP A 101 1.35 4.70 -4.27
N ALA A 102 1.89 5.85 -3.87
CA ALA A 102 2.93 5.92 -2.86
C ALA A 102 2.41 5.57 -1.45
N LEU A 103 1.10 5.70 -1.21
CA LEU A 103 0.46 5.28 0.04
C LEU A 103 0.48 3.74 0.17
N TYR A 104 0.29 3.00 -0.94
CA TYR A 104 0.46 1.54 -0.97
C TYR A 104 1.83 1.11 -0.43
N ILE A 105 2.91 1.68 -0.98
CA ILE A 105 4.29 1.34 -0.56
C ILE A 105 4.50 1.74 0.90
N ALA A 106 4.01 2.92 1.32
CA ALA A 106 4.13 3.38 2.70
C ALA A 106 3.46 2.41 3.70
N ILE A 107 2.28 1.88 3.37
CA ILE A 107 1.58 0.89 4.19
C ILE A 107 2.33 -0.45 4.17
N LYS A 108 2.72 -0.92 2.98
CA LYS A 108 3.41 -2.21 2.79
C LYS A 108 4.78 -2.26 3.48
N THR A 109 5.44 -1.11 3.62
CA THR A 109 6.71 -0.96 4.35
C THR A 109 6.54 -0.59 5.82
N GLN A 110 5.30 -0.53 6.33
CA GLN A 110 4.97 -0.15 7.71
C GLN A 110 5.54 1.23 8.12
N ASN A 111 5.65 2.15 7.17
CA ASN A 111 6.24 3.46 7.40
C ASN A 111 5.17 4.51 7.73
N GLU A 112 4.88 4.63 9.02
CA GLU A 112 3.87 5.56 9.55
C GLU A 112 4.08 7.02 9.12
N ASN A 113 5.34 7.46 9.02
CA ASN A 113 5.66 8.84 8.62
C ASN A 113 5.28 9.09 7.16
N LEU A 114 5.54 8.14 6.27
CA LEU A 114 5.13 8.24 4.87
C LEU A 114 3.62 8.13 4.72
N VAL A 115 2.96 7.26 5.50
CA VAL A 115 1.48 7.17 5.50
C VAL A 115 0.88 8.53 5.87
N ARG A 116 1.34 9.15 6.96
CA ARG A 116 0.89 10.52 7.35
C ARG A 116 1.18 11.53 6.25
N TYR A 117 2.37 11.48 5.67
CA TYR A 117 2.79 12.41 4.63
C TYR A 117 1.87 12.35 3.42
N PHE A 118 1.61 11.16 2.87
CA PHE A 118 0.80 11.02 1.67
C PHE A 118 -0.69 11.28 1.89
N ILE A 119 -1.24 10.94 3.06
CA ILE A 119 -2.60 11.34 3.43
C ILE A 119 -2.70 12.88 3.49
N ASN A 120 -1.71 13.55 4.10
CA ASN A 120 -1.65 15.02 4.14
C ASN A 120 -1.45 15.65 2.76
N LYS A 121 -0.90 14.91 1.79
CA LYS A 121 -0.82 15.31 0.38
C LYS A 121 -2.10 15.06 -0.40
N GLY A 122 -3.13 14.50 0.23
CA GLY A 122 -4.46 14.33 -0.34
C GLY A 122 -4.71 12.96 -0.97
N LEU A 123 -3.84 11.97 -0.78
CA LEU A 123 -4.14 10.61 -1.24
C LEU A 123 -5.33 10.07 -0.45
N ASN A 124 -6.33 9.58 -1.18
CA ASN A 124 -7.58 9.13 -0.59
C ASN A 124 -7.43 7.72 -0.01
N VAL A 125 -7.61 7.61 1.31
CA VAL A 125 -7.52 6.37 2.11
C VAL A 125 -8.56 5.30 1.78
N ASN A 126 -9.51 5.60 0.89
CA ASN A 126 -10.54 4.67 0.43
C ASN A 126 -10.40 4.26 -1.04
N THR A 127 -9.36 4.73 -1.75
CA THR A 127 -9.16 4.34 -3.16
C THR A 127 -8.70 2.89 -3.22
N PRO A 128 -9.42 1.99 -3.91
CA PRO A 128 -8.96 0.62 -4.08
C PRO A 128 -7.71 0.57 -4.96
N TYR A 129 -6.75 -0.27 -4.58
CA TYR A 129 -5.51 -0.49 -5.33
C TYR A 129 -5.67 -1.43 -6.53
N ASN A 130 -6.69 -2.28 -6.50
CA ASN A 130 -6.98 -3.23 -7.57
C ASN A 130 -8.49 -3.32 -7.84
N GLU A 131 -8.87 -3.98 -8.93
CA GLU A 131 -10.28 -4.20 -9.29
C GLU A 131 -11.03 -5.07 -8.28
N ASP A 132 -10.29 -5.89 -7.54
CA ASP A 132 -10.80 -6.76 -6.49
C ASP A 132 -11.09 -5.98 -5.18
N GLY A 133 -10.86 -4.66 -5.18
CA GLY A 133 -11.29 -3.77 -4.10
C GLY A 133 -10.28 -3.62 -2.97
N LEU A 134 -9.03 -4.10 -3.09
CA LEU A 134 -8.02 -3.99 -2.02
C LEU A 134 -7.83 -2.53 -1.58
N CYS A 135 -8.43 -2.17 -0.45
CA CYS A 135 -8.35 -0.83 0.10
C CYS A 135 -7.14 -0.67 1.03
N PRO A 136 -6.66 0.57 1.26
CA PRO A 136 -5.55 0.87 2.18
C PRO A 136 -5.71 0.26 3.57
N LEU A 137 -6.92 0.31 4.15
CA LEU A 137 -7.18 -0.26 5.47
C LEU A 137 -7.01 -1.78 5.49
N VAL A 138 -7.56 -2.48 4.50
CA VAL A 138 -7.45 -3.95 4.38
C VAL A 138 -5.98 -4.36 4.28
N LEU A 139 -5.23 -3.70 3.39
CA LEU A 139 -3.77 -3.93 3.26
C LEU A 139 -3.04 -3.73 4.59
N SER A 140 -3.38 -2.70 5.34
CA SER A 140 -2.72 -2.41 6.62
C SER A 140 -2.95 -3.47 7.69
N CYS A 141 -4.11 -4.13 7.70
CA CYS A 141 -4.50 -5.13 8.70
C CYS A 141 -3.74 -6.46 8.57
N TYR A 142 -3.16 -6.77 7.41
CA TYR A 142 -2.28 -7.95 7.25
C TYR A 142 -1.01 -7.85 8.07
N ASN A 143 -0.60 -6.63 8.44
CA ASN A 143 0.50 -6.42 9.35
C ASN A 143 -0.06 -6.46 10.77
N ASN A 144 0.53 -7.27 11.65
CA ASN A 144 0.03 -7.51 13.01
C ASN A 144 0.24 -6.28 13.95
N ASN A 145 -0.24 -5.10 13.53
CA ASN A 145 -0.05 -3.80 14.16
C ASN A 145 -1.37 -3.00 14.07
N THR A 146 -1.59 -2.09 15.02
CA THR A 146 -2.74 -1.20 15.08
C THR A 146 -2.45 0.23 14.62
N THR A 147 -1.18 0.66 14.57
CA THR A 147 -0.87 2.09 14.35
C THR A 147 -1.30 2.62 12.98
N ILE A 148 -0.99 1.89 11.90
CA ILE A 148 -1.41 2.30 10.54
C ILE A 148 -2.93 2.16 10.35
N PRO A 149 -3.59 1.05 10.74
CA PRO A 149 -5.04 0.96 10.73
C PRO A 149 -5.70 2.14 11.47
N GLU A 150 -5.24 2.48 12.67
CA GLU A 150 -5.77 3.60 13.45
C GLU A 150 -5.60 4.93 12.72
N LEU A 151 -4.43 5.16 12.10
CA LEU A 151 -4.17 6.35 11.32
C LEU A 151 -5.11 6.47 10.11
N LEU A 152 -5.36 5.38 9.40
CA LEU A 152 -6.28 5.36 8.26
C LEU A 152 -7.72 5.61 8.70
N LEU A 153 -8.16 4.97 9.80
CA LEU A 153 -9.49 5.14 10.38
C LEU A 153 -9.74 6.58 10.87
N LYS A 154 -8.76 7.20 11.55
CA LYS A 154 -8.81 8.63 11.92
C LYS A 154 -8.95 9.55 10.71
N ASN A 155 -8.48 9.13 9.54
CA ASN A 155 -8.62 9.83 8.27
C ASN A 155 -9.81 9.33 7.43
N LYS A 156 -10.83 8.77 8.08
CA LYS A 156 -12.11 8.37 7.49
C LYS A 156 -11.99 7.21 6.49
N ALA A 157 -11.04 6.30 6.70
CA ALA A 157 -11.07 5.02 6.01
C ALA A 157 -12.36 4.25 6.39
N ASN A 158 -12.97 3.60 5.41
CA ASN A 158 -14.15 2.77 5.62
C ASN A 158 -13.74 1.51 6.38
N VAL A 159 -14.11 1.44 7.67
CA VAL A 159 -13.85 0.29 8.55
C VAL A 159 -14.41 -1.03 8.00
N ASN A 160 -15.47 -0.95 7.18
CA ASN A 160 -16.14 -2.07 6.53
C ASN A 160 -15.74 -2.20 5.05
N GLY A 161 -14.64 -1.56 4.64
CA GLY A 161 -14.09 -1.71 3.30
C GLY A 161 -13.75 -3.17 3.06
N VAL A 162 -14.24 -3.72 1.95
CA VAL A 162 -13.84 -5.05 1.50
C VAL A 162 -12.63 -4.92 0.62
N GLY A 163 -11.71 -5.86 0.72
CA GLY A 163 -10.61 -5.99 -0.21
C GLY A 163 -10.39 -7.44 -0.53
N ASN A 164 -9.86 -7.71 -1.71
CA ASN A 164 -9.50 -9.05 -2.09
C ASN A 164 -8.01 -9.08 -2.46
N LEU A 165 -7.32 -9.98 -1.75
CA LEU A 165 -5.92 -10.29 -1.92
C LEU A 165 -5.82 -11.79 -2.20
N GLY A 166 -5.63 -12.16 -3.46
CA GLY A 166 -5.46 -13.57 -3.84
C GLY A 166 -6.74 -14.35 -4.14
N GLY A 167 -7.87 -13.68 -4.41
CA GLY A 167 -9.14 -14.29 -4.82
C GLY A 167 -10.24 -14.25 -3.76
N ASP A 168 -9.89 -13.89 -2.53
CA ASP A 168 -10.72 -14.04 -1.34
C ASP A 168 -11.26 -12.68 -0.83
N VAL A 169 -12.59 -12.57 -0.66
CA VAL A 169 -13.22 -11.38 -0.13
C VAL A 169 -12.89 -11.27 1.35
N THR A 170 -12.23 -10.19 1.73
CA THR A 170 -11.66 -10.06 3.05
C THR A 170 -12.06 -8.72 3.68
N TYR A 171 -12.51 -8.78 4.93
CA TYR A 171 -12.83 -7.61 5.75
C TYR A 171 -11.72 -7.37 6.77
N PRO A 172 -11.42 -6.11 7.16
CA PRO A 172 -10.44 -5.79 8.19
C PRO A 172 -10.64 -6.57 9.48
N LEU A 173 -11.90 -6.73 9.92
CA LEU A 173 -12.24 -7.44 11.15
C LEU A 173 -11.91 -8.94 11.05
N ILE A 174 -12.14 -9.57 9.89
CA ILE A 174 -11.80 -10.98 9.68
C ILE A 174 -10.28 -11.17 9.76
N ILE A 175 -9.48 -10.34 9.09
CA ILE A 175 -8.01 -10.41 9.15
C ILE A 175 -7.52 -10.28 10.60
N ALA A 176 -8.08 -9.33 11.35
CA ALA A 176 -7.70 -9.12 12.74
C ALA A 176 -7.98 -10.36 13.62
N ILE A 177 -9.10 -11.05 13.38
CA ILE A 177 -9.46 -12.30 14.08
C ILE A 177 -8.57 -13.46 13.64
N GLU A 178 -8.31 -13.61 12.33
CA GLU A 178 -7.42 -14.65 11.81
C GLU A 178 -6.02 -14.56 12.41
N ASN A 179 -5.52 -13.33 12.58
CA ASN A 179 -4.24 -13.03 13.21
C ASN A 179 -4.27 -13.12 14.75
N GLY A 180 -5.44 -13.30 15.37
CA GLY A 180 -5.60 -13.29 16.83
C GLY A 180 -5.26 -11.93 17.46
N ASN A 181 -5.31 -10.83 16.70
CA ASN A 181 -4.91 -9.51 17.17
C ASN A 181 -6.06 -8.82 17.92
N GLU A 182 -6.13 -9.07 19.23
CA GLU A 182 -7.13 -8.47 20.14
C GLU A 182 -7.21 -6.95 20.05
N ASN A 183 -6.06 -6.26 19.93
CA ASN A 183 -6.02 -4.80 19.89
C ASN A 183 -6.60 -4.26 18.57
N LEU A 184 -6.29 -4.92 17.45
CA LEU A 184 -6.83 -4.54 16.15
C LEU A 184 -8.33 -4.85 16.06
N VAL A 185 -8.78 -5.98 16.58
CA VAL A 185 -10.22 -6.30 16.71
C VAL A 185 -10.93 -5.19 17.49
N LYS A 186 -10.41 -4.85 18.68
CA LYS A 186 -10.99 -3.80 19.51
C LYS A 186 -11.06 -2.47 18.77
N LEU A 187 -9.97 -2.04 18.14
CA LEU A 187 -9.91 -0.82 17.35
C LEU A 187 -10.95 -0.81 16.23
N LEU A 188 -11.07 -1.88 15.46
CA LEU A 188 -12.02 -1.97 14.36
C LEU A 188 -13.47 -1.91 14.87
N LEU A 189 -13.78 -2.58 15.97
CA LEU A 189 -15.10 -2.52 16.61
C LEU A 189 -15.42 -1.10 17.12
N GLU A 190 -14.45 -0.39 17.72
CA GLU A 190 -14.61 1.01 18.16
C GLU A 190 -14.96 1.95 17.00
N TYR A 191 -14.49 1.66 15.78
CA TYR A 191 -14.83 2.41 14.57
C TYR A 191 -16.07 1.90 13.84
N GLY A 192 -16.80 0.91 14.40
CA GLY A 192 -18.07 0.41 13.85
C GLY A 192 -17.91 -0.68 12.79
N ALA A 193 -16.91 -1.55 12.94
CA ALA A 193 -16.82 -2.78 12.15
C ALA A 193 -18.07 -3.65 12.37
N LYS A 194 -18.66 -4.10 11.26
CA LYS A 194 -19.82 -5.00 11.26
C LYS A 194 -19.42 -6.37 11.76
N THR A 195 -20.21 -6.93 12.68
CA THR A 195 -19.98 -8.28 13.22
C THR A 195 -20.79 -9.37 12.52
N ASN A 196 -21.69 -8.99 11.59
CA ASN A 196 -22.57 -9.88 10.83
C ASN A 196 -22.07 -10.17 9.39
N ILE A 197 -20.79 -9.93 9.14
CA ILE A 197 -20.10 -10.32 7.90
C ILE A 197 -19.72 -11.80 7.95
N THR A 198 -19.31 -12.36 6.83
CA THR A 198 -18.76 -13.72 6.75
C THR A 198 -17.41 -13.74 6.05
N ASP A 199 -16.55 -14.66 6.45
CA ASP A 199 -15.34 -15.02 5.69
C ASP A 199 -15.71 -15.83 4.43
N ASN A 200 -14.69 -16.31 3.70
CA ASN A 200 -14.87 -17.02 2.43
C ASN A 200 -15.48 -18.43 2.56
N ILE A 201 -15.52 -18.99 3.77
CA ILE A 201 -16.16 -20.29 4.05
C ILE A 201 -17.50 -20.13 4.76
N GLY A 202 -17.95 -18.90 4.98
CA GLY A 202 -19.26 -18.58 5.54
C GLY A 202 -19.29 -18.42 7.06
N ASN A 203 -18.14 -18.43 7.74
CA ASN A 203 -18.09 -18.18 9.18
C ASN A 203 -18.28 -16.70 9.48
N THR A 204 -19.15 -16.40 10.44
CA THR A 204 -19.19 -15.08 11.08
C THR A 204 -17.95 -14.83 11.94
N PRO A 205 -17.59 -13.58 12.25
CA PRO A 205 -16.56 -13.22 13.21
C PRO A 205 -16.58 -14.03 14.52
N ILE A 206 -17.77 -14.28 15.08
CA ILE A 206 -17.96 -15.06 16.31
C ILE A 206 -17.62 -16.54 16.09
N GLU A 207 -18.09 -17.12 14.99
CA GLU A 207 -17.82 -18.51 14.65
C GLU A 207 -16.33 -18.74 14.39
N LEU A 208 -15.69 -17.85 13.63
CA LEU A 208 -14.26 -17.88 13.36
C LEU A 208 -13.43 -17.76 14.65
N ALA A 209 -13.76 -16.82 15.53
CA ALA A 209 -13.08 -16.67 16.82
C ALA A 209 -13.25 -17.91 17.72
N ARG A 210 -14.43 -18.53 17.70
CA ARG A 210 -14.71 -19.77 18.45
C ARG A 210 -13.94 -20.96 17.89
N GLU A 211 -13.94 -21.15 16.57
CA GLU A 211 -13.21 -22.22 15.90
C GLU A 211 -11.70 -22.15 16.22
N LYS A 212 -11.16 -20.93 16.26
CA LYS A 212 -9.76 -20.67 16.61
C LYS A 212 -9.46 -20.64 18.11
N GLY A 213 -10.45 -20.80 18.99
CA GLY A 213 -10.26 -20.75 20.45
C GLY A 213 -9.86 -19.38 21.02
N LEU A 214 -10.18 -18.28 20.32
CA LEU A 214 -9.78 -16.92 20.65
C LEU A 214 -10.72 -16.29 21.69
N ASN A 215 -10.71 -16.81 22.92
CA ASN A 215 -11.68 -16.47 23.97
C ASN A 215 -11.81 -14.96 24.28
N ARG A 216 -10.70 -14.22 24.24
CA ARG A 216 -10.72 -12.76 24.49
C ARG A 216 -11.36 -11.99 23.34
N ILE A 217 -11.06 -12.36 22.10
CA ILE A 217 -11.71 -11.81 20.90
C ILE A 217 -13.20 -12.15 20.89
N LEU A 218 -13.55 -13.40 21.21
CA LEU A 218 -14.95 -13.82 21.34
C LEU A 218 -15.70 -12.94 22.35
N LYS A 219 -15.07 -12.64 23.49
CA LYS A 219 -15.64 -11.73 24.49
C LYS A 219 -15.84 -10.32 23.93
N LEU A 220 -14.87 -9.77 23.18
CA LEU A 220 -15.01 -8.47 22.53
C LEU A 220 -16.19 -8.44 21.54
N LEU A 221 -16.31 -9.47 20.70
CA LEU A 221 -17.36 -9.59 19.68
C LEU A 221 -18.77 -9.72 20.29
N VAL A 222 -18.92 -10.51 21.36
CA VAL A 222 -20.21 -10.66 22.06
C VAL A 222 -20.61 -9.36 22.78
N GLN A 223 -19.63 -8.57 23.21
CA GLN A 223 -19.88 -7.29 23.89
C GLN A 223 -20.17 -6.14 22.90
N SER A 224 -19.67 -6.21 21.67
CA SER A 224 -19.99 -5.23 20.63
C SER A 224 -21.41 -5.41 20.11
N LYS A 225 -22.22 -4.34 20.11
CA LYS A 225 -23.63 -4.35 19.69
C LYS A 225 -23.82 -3.82 18.25
N HIS A 226 -22.90 -4.14 17.34
CA HIS A 226 -22.86 -3.59 15.98
C HIS A 226 -23.20 -4.62 14.90
#